data_AF-A0A0M2USP8-F1
#
_entry.id   AF-A0A0M2USP8-F1
#
_cell.length_a   1.000
_cell.length_b   1.000
_cell.length_c   1.000
_cell.angle_alpha   90.00
_cell.angle_beta   90.00
_cell.angle_gamma   90.00
#
_symmetry.space_group_name_H-M   'P 1'
#
loop_
_entity.id
_entity.type
_entity.pdbx_description
1 polymer ?
#
loop_
_entity_poly.entity_id
_entity_poly.type
_entity_poly.pdbx_seq_one_letter_code
_entity_poly.pdbx_strand_id
1 'polypeptide(L)'
;MSYHTDQRVYKHQLDLLNRGVPLEEIQKQTEMIKSASAESVMRELKASLIMSYIAEKEKVFITENEVEQRIASIARAYNADTMRVRKQLERQGNLSYLRSDMREAKVMNLLLKEAKIAE
;
A
#
# COMPACT_ATOMS: atom_id res chain seq x y z
N MET A 1 3.77 12.96 -19.63
CA MET A 1 3.27 12.71 -18.28
C MET A 1 2.12 11.72 -18.41
N SER A 2 2.27 10.50 -17.89
CA SER A 2 1.24 9.47 -18.02
C SER A 2 0.08 9.82 -17.07
N TYR A 3 -1.16 9.76 -17.54
CA TYR A 3 -2.39 10.02 -16.75
C TYR A 3 -2.39 9.30 -15.39
N HIS A 4 -1.78 8.12 -15.33
CA HIS A 4 -1.64 7.33 -14.11
C HIS A 4 -0.64 7.91 -13.10
N THR A 5 0.40 8.61 -13.55
CA THR A 5 1.36 9.30 -12.67
C THR A 5 0.66 10.45 -11.95
N ASP A 6 -0.16 11.23 -12.65
CA ASP A 6 -0.90 12.35 -12.07
C ASP A 6 -1.97 11.87 -11.09
N GLN A 7 -2.68 10.78 -11.40
CA GLN A 7 -3.65 10.18 -10.48
C GLN A 7 -2.97 9.62 -9.22
N ARG A 8 -1.76 9.02 -9.35
CA ARG A 8 -0.98 8.50 -8.23
C ARG A 8 -0.46 9.63 -7.34
N VAL A 9 0.06 10.71 -7.93
CA VAL A 9 0.48 11.91 -7.22
C VAL A 9 -0.68 12.51 -6.43
N TYR A 10 -1.84 12.69 -7.06
CA TYR A 10 -3.01 13.29 -6.41
C TYR A 10 -3.50 12.47 -5.21
N LYS A 11 -3.61 11.14 -5.38
CA LYS A 11 -3.99 10.25 -4.27
C LYS A 11 -2.98 10.28 -3.13
N HIS A 12 -1.68 10.28 -3.46
CA HIS A 12 -0.61 10.36 -2.47
C HIS A 12 -0.63 11.69 -1.70
N GLN A 13 -0.84 12.81 -2.39
CA GLN A 13 -0.99 14.12 -1.75
C GLN A 13 -2.17 14.17 -0.79
N LEU A 14 -3.33 13.63 -1.18
CA LEU A 14 -4.50 13.56 -0.30
C LEU A 14 -4.24 12.71 0.96
N ASP A 15 -3.56 11.59 0.82
CA ASP A 15 -3.18 10.75 1.97
C ASP A 15 -2.23 11.50 2.93
N LEU A 16 -1.20 12.19 2.41
CA LEU A 16 -0.28 12.98 3.24
C LEU A 16 -0.96 14.17 3.93
N LEU A 17 -1.86 14.87 3.22
CA LEU A 17 -2.66 15.96 3.80
C LEU A 17 -3.54 15.45 4.95
N ASN A 18 -4.20 14.30 4.76
CA ASN A 18 -5.02 13.68 5.79
C ASN A 18 -4.20 13.21 7.01
N ARG A 19 -2.90 12.99 6.84
CA ARG A 19 -1.94 12.65 7.92
C ARG A 19 -1.31 13.87 8.59
N GLY A 20 -1.65 15.10 8.16
CA GLY A 20 -1.13 16.33 8.75
C GLY A 20 0.33 16.64 8.39
N VAL A 21 0.83 16.10 7.28
CA VAL A 21 2.21 16.35 6.81
C VAL A 21 2.35 17.81 6.33
N PRO A 22 3.44 18.52 6.64
CA PRO A 22 3.65 19.91 6.16
C PRO A 22 3.62 20.03 4.63
N LEU A 23 3.05 21.12 4.12
CA LEU A 23 2.86 21.34 2.67
C LEU A 23 4.16 21.30 1.86
N GLU A 24 5.26 21.79 2.45
CA GLU A 24 6.59 21.79 1.84
C GLU A 24 7.11 20.36 1.62
N GLU A 25 6.90 19.48 2.59
CA GLU A 25 7.26 18.07 2.51
C GLU A 25 6.38 17.32 1.49
N ILE A 26 5.07 17.65 1.46
CA ILE A 26 4.15 17.12 0.44
C ILE A 26 4.59 17.52 -0.96
N GLN A 27 4.99 18.78 -1.16
CA GLN A 27 5.52 19.26 -2.44
C GLN A 27 6.81 18.53 -2.82
N LYS A 28 7.77 18.39 -1.90
CA LYS A 28 9.01 17.67 -2.15
C LYS A 28 8.78 16.22 -2.55
N GLN A 29 7.90 15.51 -1.83
CA GLN A 29 7.54 14.13 -2.17
C GLN A 29 6.78 14.03 -3.50
N THR A 30 5.94 15.02 -3.80
CA THR A 30 5.24 15.12 -5.08
C THR A 30 6.21 15.29 -6.24
N GLU A 31 7.22 16.15 -6.10
CA GLU A 31 8.23 16.35 -7.12
C GLU A 31 9.06 15.10 -7.34
N MET A 32 9.42 14.35 -6.29
CA MET A 32 10.10 13.05 -6.44
C MET A 32 9.27 12.04 -7.24
N ILE A 33 7.96 11.98 -7.02
CA ILE A 33 7.07 11.08 -7.77
C ILE A 33 6.93 11.54 -9.23
N LYS A 34 6.88 12.86 -9.47
CA LYS A 34 6.81 13.45 -10.82
C LYS A 34 8.13 13.30 -11.58
N SER A 35 9.27 13.33 -10.88
CA SER A 35 10.60 13.15 -11.44
C SER A 35 10.98 11.67 -11.62
N ALA A 36 10.11 10.74 -11.22
CA ALA A 36 10.36 9.32 -11.42
C ALA A 36 10.56 9.02 -12.91
N SER A 37 11.72 8.43 -13.25
CA SER A 37 12.03 8.09 -14.64
C SER A 37 11.09 7.01 -15.16
N ALA A 38 10.89 6.96 -16.48
CA ALA A 38 10.13 5.90 -17.12
C ALA A 38 10.67 4.50 -16.76
N GLU A 39 12.00 4.37 -16.60
CA GLU A 39 12.65 3.15 -16.15
C GLU A 39 12.24 2.76 -14.72
N SER A 40 12.17 3.73 -13.79
CA SER A 40 11.70 3.47 -12.42
C SER A 40 10.26 2.98 -12.40
N VAL A 41 9.37 3.66 -13.13
CA VAL A 41 7.96 3.27 -13.24
C VAL A 41 7.83 1.87 -13.84
N MET A 42 8.65 1.54 -14.84
CA MET A 42 8.68 0.21 -15.44
C MET A 42 9.16 -0.86 -14.47
N ARG A 43 10.18 -0.56 -13.64
CA ARG A 43 10.66 -1.48 -12.60
C ARG A 43 9.57 -1.74 -11.55
N GLU A 44 8.90 -0.70 -11.07
CA GLU A 44 7.79 -0.81 -10.10
C GLU A 44 6.64 -1.67 -10.66
N LEU A 45 6.25 -1.44 -11.91
CA LEU A 45 5.19 -2.23 -12.56
C LEU A 45 5.57 -3.70 -12.70
N LYS A 46 6.82 -3.99 -13.10
CA LYS A 46 7.31 -5.37 -13.17
C LYS A 46 7.28 -6.05 -11.81
N ALA A 47 7.74 -5.35 -10.77
CA ALA A 47 7.74 -5.88 -9.41
C ALA A 47 6.31 -6.21 -8.93
N SER A 48 5.34 -5.31 -9.12
CA SER A 48 3.96 -5.55 -8.69
C SER A 48 3.28 -6.71 -9.43
N LEU A 49 3.57 -6.88 -10.72
CA LEU A 49 3.10 -8.02 -11.51
C LEU A 49 3.73 -9.34 -11.02
N ILE A 50 5.03 -9.35 -10.74
CA ILE A 50 5.73 -10.54 -10.20
C ILE A 50 5.16 -10.90 -8.82
N MET A 51 5.01 -9.93 -7.91
CA MET A 51 4.42 -10.15 -6.59
C MET A 51 3.00 -10.71 -6.68
N SER A 52 2.19 -10.19 -7.60
CA SER A 52 0.83 -10.68 -7.84
C SER A 52 0.83 -12.12 -8.36
N TYR A 53 1.72 -12.44 -9.30
CA TYR A 53 1.88 -13.78 -9.84
C TYR A 53 2.30 -14.79 -8.76
N ILE A 54 3.25 -14.42 -7.89
CA ILE A 54 3.67 -15.26 -6.77
C ILE A 54 2.51 -15.47 -5.80
N ALA A 55 1.75 -14.41 -5.47
CA ALA A 55 0.57 -14.53 -4.60
C ALA A 55 -0.43 -15.56 -5.12
N GLU A 56 -0.68 -15.57 -6.43
CA GLU A 56 -1.58 -16.54 -7.08
C GLU A 56 -1.02 -17.96 -7.06
N LYS A 57 0.25 -18.13 -7.44
CA LYS A 57 0.92 -19.43 -7.50
C LYS A 57 1.02 -20.11 -6.14
N GLU A 58 1.41 -19.34 -5.13
CA GLU A 58 1.57 -19.80 -3.75
C GLU A 58 0.25 -19.79 -2.97
N LYS A 59 -0.86 -19.44 -3.63
CA LYS A 59 -2.21 -19.41 -3.03
C LYS A 59 -2.24 -18.55 -1.76
N VAL A 60 -1.57 -17.41 -1.81
CA VAL A 60 -1.52 -16.45 -0.71
C VAL A 60 -2.83 -15.66 -0.72
N PHE A 61 -3.68 -15.97 0.25
CA PHE A 61 -4.93 -15.26 0.49
C PHE A 61 -4.90 -14.52 1.82
N ILE A 62 -5.72 -13.47 1.88
CA ILE A 62 -6.02 -12.72 3.09
C ILE A 62 -7.43 -13.09 3.52
N THR A 63 -7.53 -13.65 4.71
CA THR A 63 -8.79 -14.02 5.35
C THR A 63 -9.48 -12.80 5.97
N GLU A 64 -10.79 -12.88 6.17
CA GLU A 64 -11.52 -11.78 6.81
C GLU A 64 -11.01 -11.50 8.24
N ASN A 65 -10.64 -12.55 8.99
CA ASN A 65 -10.06 -12.40 10.32
C ASN A 65 -8.72 -11.63 10.30
N GLU A 66 -7.84 -11.88 9.31
CA GLU A 66 -6.61 -11.09 9.14
C GLU A 66 -6.93 -9.62 8.86
N VAL A 67 -7.99 -9.35 8.08
CA VAL A 67 -8.45 -7.98 7.81
C VAL A 67 -8.94 -7.32 9.09
N GLU A 68 -9.78 -7.99 9.89
CA GLU A 68 -10.23 -7.46 11.18
C GLU A 68 -9.05 -7.13 12.10
N GLN A 69 -8.07 -8.02 12.19
CA GLN A 69 -6.88 -7.82 13.02
C GLN A 69 -6.08 -6.60 12.57
N ARG A 70 -5.93 -6.41 11.24
CA ARG A 70 -5.27 -5.22 10.69
C ARG A 70 -6.05 -3.95 10.97
N ILE A 71 -7.38 -3.97 10.82
CA ILE A 71 -8.25 -2.83 11.16
C ILE A 71 -8.14 -2.49 12.65
N ALA A 72 -8.18 -3.49 13.54
CA ALA A 72 -8.01 -3.30 14.97
C ALA A 72 -6.63 -2.75 15.33
N SER A 73 -5.58 -3.13 14.59
CA SER A 73 -4.23 -2.56 14.74
C SER A 73 -4.20 -1.09 14.34
N ILE A 74 -4.80 -0.74 13.20
CA ILE A 74 -4.94 0.65 12.74
C ILE A 74 -5.72 1.47 13.78
N ALA A 75 -6.85 0.97 14.25
CA ALA A 75 -7.68 1.64 15.24
C ALA A 75 -6.90 1.95 16.53
N ARG A 76 -6.13 0.98 17.04
CA ARG A 76 -5.23 1.19 18.19
C ARG A 76 -4.17 2.26 17.92
N ALA A 77 -3.52 2.22 16.76
CA ALA A 77 -2.48 3.20 16.41
C ALA A 77 -3.01 4.64 16.37
N TYR A 78 -4.27 4.83 15.98
CA TYR A 78 -4.92 6.14 15.90
C TYR A 78 -5.83 6.48 17.10
N ASN A 79 -5.81 5.69 18.18
CA ASN A 79 -6.71 5.83 19.33
C ASN A 79 -8.19 5.99 18.91
N ALA A 80 -8.61 5.22 17.91
CA ALA A 80 -9.93 5.25 17.32
C ALA A 80 -10.69 3.95 17.57
N ASP A 81 -12.01 4.00 17.41
CA ASP A 81 -12.87 2.81 17.47
C ASP A 81 -12.75 1.95 16.20
N THR A 82 -12.61 0.62 16.37
CA THR A 82 -12.42 -0.34 15.27
C THR A 82 -13.58 -0.32 14.27
N MET A 83 -14.83 -0.24 14.75
CA MET A 83 -16.01 -0.20 13.88
C MET A 83 -16.06 1.09 13.07
N ARG A 84 -15.68 2.22 13.68
CA ARG A 84 -15.53 3.49 12.97
C ARG A 84 -14.49 3.41 11.85
N VAL A 85 -13.31 2.84 12.13
CA VAL A 85 -12.24 2.67 11.13
C VAL A 85 -12.70 1.77 9.98
N ARG A 86 -13.34 0.63 10.30
CA ARG A 86 -13.90 -0.27 9.27
C ARG A 86 -14.86 0.46 8.35
N LYS A 87 -15.87 1.13 8.92
CA LYS A 87 -16.89 1.86 8.16
C LYS A 87 -16.27 2.95 7.28
N GLN A 88 -15.23 3.62 7.77
CA GLN A 88 -14.48 4.60 6.98
C GLN A 88 -13.77 3.95 5.78
N LEU A 89 -13.07 2.83 5.99
CA LEU A 89 -12.39 2.10 4.92
C LEU A 89 -13.37 1.57 3.86
N GLU A 90 -14.53 1.08 4.28
CA GLU A 90 -15.62 0.65 3.40
C GLU A 90 -16.18 1.82 2.59
N ARG A 91 -16.53 2.93 3.24
CA ARG A 91 -17.08 4.13 2.58
C ARG A 91 -16.13 4.73 1.54
N GLN A 92 -14.82 4.64 1.79
CA GLN A 92 -13.80 5.16 0.87
C GLN A 92 -13.39 4.13 -0.21
N GLY A 93 -13.94 2.91 -0.19
CA GLY A 93 -13.53 1.84 -1.10
C GLY A 93 -12.11 1.31 -0.84
N ASN A 94 -11.50 1.66 0.29
CA ASN A 94 -10.12 1.35 0.64
C ASN A 94 -9.92 -0.06 1.19
N LEU A 95 -11.01 -0.79 1.45
CA LEU A 95 -10.93 -2.16 1.99
C LEU A 95 -10.26 -3.14 1.00
N SER A 96 -10.50 -2.97 -0.30
CA SER A 96 -9.83 -3.77 -1.34
C SER A 96 -8.34 -3.47 -1.39
N TYR A 97 -7.97 -2.19 -1.30
CA TYR A 97 -6.57 -1.77 -1.25
C TYR A 97 -5.84 -2.32 -0.02
N LEU A 98 -6.48 -2.28 1.15
CA LEU A 98 -5.92 -2.84 2.38
C LEU A 98 -5.64 -4.35 2.23
N ARG A 99 -6.57 -5.11 1.63
CA ARG A 99 -6.36 -6.54 1.37
C ARG A 99 -5.19 -6.79 0.42
N SER A 100 -5.04 -5.97 -0.63
CA SER A 100 -3.92 -6.07 -1.57
C SER A 100 -2.58 -5.78 -0.89
N ASP A 101 -2.49 -4.71 -0.11
CA ASP A 101 -1.29 -4.35 0.69
C ASP A 101 -0.89 -5.49 1.64
N MET A 102 -1.87 -6.04 2.37
CA MET A 102 -1.65 -7.17 3.26
C MET A 102 -1.15 -8.42 2.51
N ARG A 103 -1.72 -8.71 1.34
CA ARG A 103 -1.32 -9.85 0.52
C ARG A 103 0.11 -9.70 0.03
N GLU A 104 0.48 -8.51 -0.45
CA GLU A 104 1.83 -8.20 -0.91
C GLU A 104 2.85 -8.35 0.22
N ALA A 105 2.56 -7.83 1.42
CA ALA A 105 3.40 -8.01 2.59
C ALA A 105 3.58 -9.50 2.96
N LYS A 106 2.52 -10.30 2.84
CA LYS A 106 2.58 -11.75 3.11
C LYS A 106 3.44 -12.50 2.09
N VAL A 107 3.37 -12.12 0.81
CA VAL A 107 4.28 -12.63 -0.23
C VAL A 107 5.72 -12.22 0.05
N MET A 108 5.98 -10.96 0.44
CA MET A 108 7.33 -10.52 0.79
C MET A 108 7.92 -11.32 1.94
N ASN A 109 7.12 -11.55 2.99
CA ASN A 109 7.53 -12.39 4.11
C ASN A 109 7.79 -13.85 3.71
N LEU A 110 7.05 -14.40 2.74
CA LEU A 110 7.32 -15.71 2.18
C LEU A 110 8.66 -15.73 1.46
N LEU A 111 8.92 -14.75 0.58
CA LEU A 111 10.17 -14.63 -0.14
C LEU A 111 11.38 -14.50 0.79
N LEU A 112 11.26 -13.69 1.85
CA LEU A 112 12.33 -13.52 2.84
C LEU A 112 12.64 -14.81 3.61
N LYS A 113 11.65 -15.68 3.84
CA LYS A 113 11.87 -16.98 4.49
C LYS A 113 12.64 -17.96 3.60
N GLU A 114 12.40 -17.93 2.30
CA GLU A 114 13.06 -18.80 1.33
C GLU A 114 14.40 -18.21 0.83
N ALA A 115 14.60 -16.91 1.02
CA ALA A 115 15.82 -16.23 0.60
C ALA A 115 17.02 -16.69 1.44
N LYS A 116 18.11 -17.04 0.77
CA LYS A 116 19.42 -17.22 1.40
C LYS A 116 20.02 -15.84 1.66
N ILE A 117 19.74 -15.29 2.84
CA ILE A 117 20.30 -14.02 3.28
C ILE A 117 21.66 -14.30 3.91
N ALA A 118 22.72 -13.73 3.33
CA ALA A 118 24.02 -13.66 3.98
C ALA A 118 24.03 -12.44 4.91
N GLU A 119 24.48 -12.63 6.15
CA GLU A 119 24.69 -11.55 7.14
C GLU A 119 25.87 -10.66 6.78
#